data_AF-A0ABD5MMG5-F1
#
_entry.id   AF-A0ABD5MMG5-F1
#
_cell.length_a   1.000
_cell.length_b   1.000
_cell.length_c   1.000
_cell.angle_alpha   90.00
_cell.angle_beta   90.00
_cell.angle_gamma   90.00
#
_symmetry.space_group_name_H-M   'P 1'
#
loop_
_entity.id
_entity.type
_entity.pdbx_description
1 polymer ?
#
loop_
_entity_poly.entity_id
_entity_poly.type
_entity_poly.pdbx_seq_one_letter_code
_entity_poly.pdbx_strand_id
1 'polypeptide(L)'
;MEVDGQRHELTREAAADLRESLADALTERREFFRTAGEFRADGSYVVSRKAAESAGNAKVFDSFDALVRLYDRLPDRFDADDVGRTGITGSRRHMLIRHFAEHPAFDCRIRRRNPLSAEKTDGDRAADGVAEPGE
;
A
#
# COMPACT_ATOMS: atom_id res chain seq x y z
N MET A 1 -1.14 24.65 14.97
CA MET A 1 -0.22 23.77 14.21
C MET A 1 1.19 24.03 14.74
N GLU A 2 2.04 23.01 14.85
CA GLU A 2 3.45 23.20 15.22
C GLU A 2 4.33 22.89 14.01
N VAL A 3 5.20 23.82 13.65
CA VAL A 3 6.20 23.70 12.57
C VAL A 3 7.48 24.30 13.11
N ASP A 4 8.61 23.59 12.99
CA ASP A 4 9.91 24.02 13.54
C ASP A 4 9.86 24.38 15.05
N GLY A 5 9.01 23.69 15.83
CA GLY A 5 8.83 23.94 17.26
C GLY A 5 8.08 25.25 17.58
N GLN A 6 7.54 25.94 16.57
CA GLN A 6 6.75 27.15 16.74
C GLN A 6 5.26 26.85 16.59
N ARG A 7 4.46 27.38 17.52
CA ARG A 7 3.00 27.24 17.48
C ARG A 7 2.38 28.33 16.62
N HIS A 8 1.85 27.91 15.48
CA HIS A 8 1.11 28.76 14.55
C HIS A 8 -0.40 28.58 14.76
N GLU A 9 -1.10 29.69 14.95
CA GLU A 9 -2.56 29.74 14.96
C GLU A 9 -3.06 29.91 13.52
N LEU A 10 -3.87 28.96 13.05
CA LEU A 10 -4.49 29.02 11.74
C LEU A 10 -5.82 29.76 11.85
N THR A 11 -6.07 30.71 10.94
CA THR A 11 -7.41 31.23 10.75
C THR A 11 -8.32 30.11 10.23
N ARG A 12 -9.63 30.25 10.45
CA ARG A 12 -10.60 29.24 10.01
C ARG A 12 -10.56 29.03 8.49
N GLU A 13 -10.33 30.09 7.73
CA GLU A 13 -10.15 30.07 6.27
C GLU A 13 -8.86 29.34 5.89
N ALA A 14 -7.71 29.71 6.47
CA ALA A 14 -6.44 29.03 6.20
C ALA A 14 -6.46 27.54 6.59
N ALA A 15 -7.19 27.17 7.64
CA ALA A 15 -7.40 25.78 8.00
C ALA A 15 -8.28 25.02 6.99
N ALA A 16 -9.24 25.69 6.35
CA ALA A 16 -10.08 25.10 5.30
C ALA A 16 -9.29 24.93 3.99
N ASP A 17 -8.54 25.95 3.56
CA ASP A 17 -7.67 25.89 2.37
C ASP A 17 -6.57 24.83 2.53
N LEU A 18 -5.97 24.74 3.72
CA LEU A 18 -4.99 23.70 4.03
C LEU A 18 -5.64 22.31 4.00
N ARG A 19 -6.85 22.16 4.53
CA ARG A 19 -7.57 20.88 4.50
C ARG A 19 -7.95 20.47 3.08
N GLU A 20 -8.33 21.41 2.23
CA GLU A 20 -8.63 21.17 0.81
C GLU A 20 -7.35 20.79 0.06
N SER A 21 -6.28 21.57 0.21
CA SER A 21 -4.98 21.29 -0.39
C SER A 21 -4.40 19.94 0.06
N LEU A 22 -4.58 19.59 1.34
CA LEU A 22 -4.23 18.26 1.86
C LEU A 22 -5.15 17.18 1.33
N ALA A 23 -6.45 17.41 1.19
CA ALA A 23 -7.38 16.43 0.63
C ALA A 23 -7.04 16.12 -0.83
N ASP A 24 -6.77 17.15 -1.65
CA ASP A 24 -6.32 16.99 -3.04
C ASP A 24 -4.95 16.29 -3.12
N ALA A 25 -3.99 16.69 -2.26
CA ALA A 25 -2.68 16.04 -2.20
C ALA A 25 -2.74 14.60 -1.66
N LEU A 26 -3.70 14.29 -0.78
CA LEU A 26 -3.95 12.94 -0.26
C LEU A 26 -4.69 12.08 -1.28
N THR A 27 -5.38 12.67 -2.27
CA THR A 27 -5.97 11.92 -3.39
C THR A 27 -4.95 11.67 -4.50
N GLU A 28 -3.96 10.84 -4.23
CA GLU A 28 -2.96 10.44 -5.23
C GLU A 28 -3.36 9.13 -5.91
N ARG A 29 -3.53 9.17 -7.23
CA ARG A 29 -3.58 7.97 -8.07
C ARG A 29 -2.22 7.71 -8.71
N ARG A 30 -1.62 6.58 -8.37
CA ARG A 30 -0.37 6.11 -8.94
C ARG A 30 -0.60 4.91 -9.84
N GLU A 31 -0.21 5.05 -11.10
CA GLU A 31 -0.24 3.95 -12.05
C GLU A 31 1.05 3.12 -12.00
N PHE A 32 0.88 1.82 -12.11
CA PHE A 32 1.95 0.84 -12.21
C PHE A 32 1.88 0.11 -13.57
N PHE A 33 2.71 -0.91 -13.76
CA PHE A 33 2.76 -1.60 -15.05
C PHE A 33 1.43 -2.28 -15.41
N ARG A 34 0.76 -2.95 -14.46
CA ARG A 34 -0.56 -3.59 -14.68
C ARG A 34 -1.62 -3.17 -13.69
N THR A 35 -1.23 -2.54 -12.60
CA THR A 35 -2.13 -2.10 -11.54
C THR A 35 -2.12 -0.59 -11.40
N ALA A 36 -3.07 -0.06 -10.63
CA ALA A 36 -3.06 1.31 -10.15
C ALA A 36 -3.46 1.30 -8.68
N GLY A 37 -2.78 2.13 -7.88
CA GLY A 37 -3.10 2.42 -6.50
C GLY A 37 -3.70 3.82 -6.39
N GLU A 38 -4.74 3.99 -5.59
CA GLU A 38 -5.39 5.29 -5.38
C GLU A 38 -5.62 5.50 -3.89
N PHE A 39 -5.03 6.56 -3.35
CA PHE A 39 -5.41 7.10 -2.06
C PHE A 39 -6.67 7.94 -2.25
N ARG A 40 -7.67 7.75 -1.39
CA ARG A 40 -8.93 8.50 -1.44
C ARG A 40 -9.06 9.44 -0.26
N ALA A 41 -9.90 10.47 -0.42
CA ALA A 41 -10.17 11.47 0.61
C ALA A 41 -10.79 10.88 1.90
N ASP A 42 -11.43 9.71 1.81
CA ASP A 42 -11.96 8.97 2.97
C ASP A 42 -10.89 8.15 3.72
N GLY A 43 -9.62 8.21 3.29
CA GLY A 43 -8.50 7.46 3.86
C GLY A 43 -8.35 6.04 3.30
N SER A 44 -9.30 5.58 2.47
CA SER A 44 -9.23 4.26 1.85
C SER A 44 -8.15 4.19 0.77
N TYR A 45 -7.63 2.98 0.55
CA TYR A 45 -6.67 2.72 -0.52
C TYR A 45 -7.25 1.70 -1.51
N VAL A 46 -7.19 2.03 -2.80
CA VAL A 46 -7.81 1.23 -3.85
C VAL A 46 -6.78 0.68 -4.80
N VAL A 47 -6.78 -0.64 -4.94
CA VAL A 47 -6.01 -1.35 -5.94
C VAL A 47 -6.93 -1.72 -7.09
N SER A 48 -6.58 -1.28 -8.30
CA SER A 48 -7.32 -1.58 -9.53
C SER A 48 -6.37 -2.07 -10.62
N ARG A 49 -6.94 -2.59 -11.71
CA ARG A 49 -6.17 -2.90 -12.94
C ARG A 49 -6.01 -1.62 -13.73
N LYS A 50 -4.81 -1.38 -14.28
CA LYS A 50 -4.52 -0.18 -15.08
C LYS A 50 -5.49 0.00 -16.25
N ALA A 51 -5.81 -1.08 -16.97
CA ALA A 51 -6.62 -1.04 -18.19
C ALA A 51 -8.14 -1.18 -17.98
N ALA A 52 -8.64 -1.14 -16.73
CA ALA A 52 -10.07 -1.29 -16.45
C ALA A 52 -10.66 0.04 -15.95
N GLU A 53 -11.42 0.72 -16.81
CA GLU A 53 -12.21 1.91 -16.44
C GLU A 53 -13.46 1.55 -15.62
N SER A 54 -13.83 0.25 -15.54
CA SER A 54 -14.99 -0.20 -14.76
C SER A 54 -14.62 -0.50 -13.29
N ALA A 55 -15.30 0.20 -12.38
CA ALA A 55 -15.17 0.09 -10.93
C ALA A 55 -15.33 -1.34 -10.35
N GLY A 56 -15.87 -2.29 -11.12
CA GLY A 56 -16.24 -3.63 -10.63
C GLY A 56 -15.09 -4.57 -10.24
N ASN A 57 -13.86 -4.28 -10.67
CA ASN A 57 -12.69 -5.16 -10.45
C ASN A 57 -11.61 -4.57 -9.54
N ALA A 58 -11.96 -3.55 -8.74
CA ALA A 58 -11.06 -3.01 -7.74
C ALA A 58 -11.12 -3.82 -6.43
N LYS A 59 -10.09 -3.65 -5.60
CA LYS A 59 -10.09 -4.01 -4.19
C LYS A 59 -9.88 -2.73 -3.38
N VAL A 60 -10.85 -2.41 -2.53
CA VAL A 60 -10.78 -1.32 -1.57
C VAL A 60 -10.30 -1.87 -0.23
N PHE A 61 -9.36 -1.15 0.38
CA PHE A 61 -8.87 -1.34 1.73
C PHE A 61 -9.27 -0.11 2.56
N ASP A 62 -9.58 -0.31 3.84
CA ASP A 62 -9.95 0.78 4.75
C ASP A 62 -8.82 1.82 4.89
N SER A 63 -7.57 1.41 4.66
CA SER A 63 -6.39 2.28 4.58
C SER A 63 -5.25 1.61 3.82
N PHE A 64 -4.21 2.37 3.48
CA PHE A 64 -2.96 1.81 2.96
C PHE A 64 -2.27 0.89 3.99
N ASP A 65 -2.33 1.23 5.28
CA ASP A 65 -1.82 0.39 6.36
C ASP A 65 -2.51 -0.98 6.41
N ALA A 66 -3.80 -1.06 6.07
CA ALA A 66 -4.50 -2.35 5.96
C ALA A 66 -3.95 -3.22 4.83
N LEU A 67 -3.50 -2.62 3.72
CA LEU A 67 -2.79 -3.33 2.64
C LEU A 67 -1.39 -3.78 3.08
N VAL A 68 -0.65 -2.94 3.80
CA VAL A 68 0.67 -3.27 4.39
C VAL A 68 0.55 -4.46 5.35
N ARG A 69 -0.40 -4.42 6.28
CA ARG A 69 -0.66 -5.56 7.19
C ARG A 69 -1.06 -6.83 6.47
N LEU A 70 -1.77 -6.73 5.32
CA LEU A 70 -2.04 -7.89 4.49
C LEU A 70 -0.74 -8.49 3.97
N TYR A 71 0.14 -7.67 3.41
CA TYR A 71 1.44 -8.08 2.89
C TYR A 71 2.33 -8.70 3.98
N ASP A 72 2.42 -8.09 5.16
CA ASP A 72 3.26 -8.58 6.25
C ASP A 72 2.86 -9.97 6.72
N ARG A 73 1.55 -10.27 6.74
CA ARG A 73 1.04 -11.60 7.10
C ARG A 73 1.26 -12.69 6.05
N LEU A 74 1.60 -12.32 4.81
CA LEU A 74 1.90 -13.31 3.77
C LEU A 74 3.24 -13.99 4.06
N PRO A 75 3.37 -15.29 3.75
CA PRO A 75 4.66 -15.97 3.81
C PRO A 75 5.69 -15.32 2.88
N ASP A 76 6.98 -15.58 3.11
CA ASP A 76 8.06 -15.02 2.26
C ASP A 76 7.91 -15.41 0.80
N ARG A 77 7.29 -16.55 0.52
CA ARG A 77 6.87 -16.96 -0.82
C ARG A 77 5.37 -17.17 -0.78
N PHE A 78 4.65 -16.41 -1.60
CA PHE A 78 3.21 -16.40 -1.57
C PHE A 78 2.61 -16.45 -2.98
N ASP A 79 1.41 -17.03 -3.06
CA ASP A 79 0.63 -17.12 -4.29
C ASP A 79 -0.83 -16.65 -4.08
N ALA A 80 -1.68 -16.95 -5.06
CA ALA A 80 -3.06 -16.51 -5.04
C ALA A 80 -3.88 -17.19 -3.94
N ASP A 81 -3.50 -18.38 -3.48
CA ASP A 81 -4.20 -19.07 -2.40
C ASP A 81 -3.81 -18.50 -1.04
N ASP A 82 -2.54 -18.12 -0.83
CA ASP A 82 -2.13 -17.41 0.39
C ASP A 82 -2.85 -16.06 0.55
N VAL A 83 -2.96 -15.29 -0.55
CA VAL A 83 -3.78 -14.07 -0.57
C VAL A 83 -5.26 -14.41 -0.32
N GLY A 84 -5.73 -15.54 -0.83
CA GLY A 84 -7.10 -16.02 -0.65
C GLY A 84 -7.49 -16.25 0.81
N ARG A 85 -6.57 -16.76 1.63
CA ARG A 85 -6.78 -17.01 3.06
C ARG A 85 -7.07 -15.74 3.86
N THR A 86 -6.79 -14.55 3.30
CA THR A 86 -7.10 -13.25 3.91
C THR A 86 -8.51 -12.73 3.60
N GLY A 87 -9.36 -13.56 2.97
CA GLY A 87 -10.73 -13.19 2.59
C GLY A 87 -10.85 -12.52 1.22
N ILE A 88 -9.75 -12.40 0.48
CA ILE A 88 -9.75 -11.88 -0.89
C ILE A 88 -10.14 -12.99 -1.85
N THR A 89 -11.09 -12.75 -2.74
CA THR A 89 -11.62 -13.79 -3.64
C THR A 89 -11.33 -13.54 -5.11
N GLY A 90 -11.37 -14.62 -5.90
CA GLY A 90 -11.35 -14.57 -7.35
C GLY A 90 -10.11 -13.92 -7.96
N SER A 91 -10.32 -13.14 -9.02
CA SER A 91 -9.26 -12.50 -9.82
C SER A 91 -8.49 -11.41 -9.06
N ARG A 92 -9.03 -10.91 -7.94
CA ARG A 92 -8.40 -9.90 -7.08
C ARG A 92 -7.14 -10.43 -6.40
N ARG A 93 -7.08 -11.73 -6.11
CA ARG A 93 -5.90 -12.39 -5.51
C ARG A 93 -4.65 -12.18 -6.39
N HIS A 94 -4.80 -12.45 -7.67
CA HIS A 94 -3.74 -12.27 -8.68
C HIS A 94 -3.40 -10.79 -8.93
N MET A 95 -4.40 -9.90 -8.82
CA MET A 95 -4.17 -8.46 -8.94
C MET A 95 -3.29 -7.95 -7.80
N LEU A 96 -3.55 -8.39 -6.55
CA LEU A 96 -2.74 -7.99 -5.40
C LEU A 96 -1.29 -8.49 -5.50
N ILE A 97 -1.05 -9.72 -5.96
CA ILE A 97 0.33 -10.21 -6.18
C ILE A 97 1.10 -9.30 -7.15
N ARG A 98 0.45 -8.88 -8.24
CA ARG A 98 1.07 -7.96 -9.20
C ARG A 98 1.29 -6.59 -8.59
N HIS A 99 0.32 -6.09 -7.83
CA HIS A 99 0.43 -4.80 -7.18
C HIS A 99 1.60 -4.76 -6.20
N PHE A 100 1.75 -5.78 -5.35
CA PHE A 100 2.90 -5.86 -4.43
C PHE A 100 4.23 -5.87 -5.18
N ALA A 101 4.35 -6.64 -6.26
CA ALA A 101 5.60 -6.69 -7.02
C ALA A 101 5.85 -5.46 -7.90
N GLU A 102 4.87 -4.56 -8.05
CA GLU A 102 4.97 -3.34 -8.85
C GLU A 102 5.12 -2.07 -7.98
N HIS A 103 4.65 -2.11 -6.74
CA HIS A 103 4.56 -0.94 -5.86
C HIS A 103 5.80 -0.84 -4.96
N PRO A 104 6.51 0.31 -4.95
CA PRO A 104 7.83 0.43 -4.32
C PRO A 104 7.84 0.26 -2.79
N ALA A 105 6.69 0.43 -2.13
CA ALA A 105 6.56 0.20 -0.69
C ALA A 105 6.55 -1.28 -0.28
N PHE A 106 6.60 -2.22 -1.23
CA PHE A 106 6.61 -3.66 -0.92
C PHE A 106 7.85 -4.29 -1.51
N ASP A 107 8.74 -4.76 -0.64
CA ASP A 107 9.98 -5.44 -1.02
C ASP A 107 9.69 -6.87 -1.48
N CYS A 108 9.11 -7.03 -2.66
CA CYS A 108 8.89 -8.34 -3.26
C CYS A 108 8.98 -8.28 -4.79
N ARG A 109 9.16 -9.45 -5.41
CA ARG A 109 9.21 -9.59 -6.86
C ARG A 109 8.44 -10.81 -7.35
N ILE A 110 8.02 -10.79 -8.61
CA ILE A 110 7.39 -11.94 -9.26
C ILE A 110 8.42 -13.07 -9.42
N ARG A 111 8.18 -14.18 -8.73
CA ARG A 111 9.02 -15.39 -8.78
C ARG A 111 8.63 -16.29 -9.96
N ARG A 112 7.34 -16.50 -10.19
CA ARG A 112 6.81 -17.28 -11.33
C ARG A 112 5.56 -16.60 -11.89
N ARG A 113 5.37 -16.71 -13.21
CA ARG A 113 4.21 -16.14 -13.91
C ARG A 113 3.07 -17.14 -14.12
N ASN A 114 3.36 -18.44 -14.12
CA ASN A 114 2.36 -19.51 -14.25
C ASN A 114 2.81 -20.78 -13.49
N PRO A 115 2.17 -21.13 -12.36
CA PRO A 115 1.20 -20.31 -11.62
C PRO A 115 1.85 -19.02 -11.08
N LEU A 116 1.04 -17.96 -10.93
CA LEU A 116 1.53 -16.65 -10.48
C LEU A 116 1.92 -16.71 -9.00
N SER A 117 3.17 -16.37 -8.69
CA SER A 117 3.68 -16.26 -7.32
C SER A 117 4.72 -15.16 -7.19
N ALA A 118 4.85 -14.63 -5.98
CA ALA A 118 5.86 -13.65 -5.61
C ALA A 118 6.72 -14.17 -4.45
N GLU A 119 7.87 -13.55 -4.30
CA GLU A 119 8.75 -13.74 -3.16
C GLU A 119 9.14 -12.38 -2.58
N LYS A 120 9.04 -12.25 -1.26
CA LYS A 120 9.60 -11.13 -0.52
C LYS A 120 11.11 -11.14 -0.75
N THR A 121 11.66 -9.97 -1.05
CA THR A 121 13.09 -9.74 -1.09
C THR A 121 13.49 -9.31 0.31
N ASP A 122 14.55 -9.88 0.86
CA ASP A 122 15.20 -9.38 2.07
C ASP A 122 15.76 -7.98 1.79
N GLY A 123 14.90 -6.98 1.81
CA GLY A 123 15.26 -5.59 2.00
C GLY A 123 15.46 -5.38 3.49
N ASP A 124 16.71 -5.51 3.94
CA ASP A 124 17.22 -4.97 5.20
C ASP A 124 16.35 -5.21 6.46
N ARG A 125 15.75 -6.40 6.63
CA ARG A 125 15.12 -6.81 7.91
C ARG A 125 16.15 -7.30 8.96
N ALA A 126 17.42 -6.99 8.76
CA ALA A 126 18.55 -7.46 9.55
C ALA A 126 19.41 -6.31 10.10
N ALA A 127 18.82 -5.28 10.72
CA ALA A 127 19.56 -4.34 11.58
C ALA A 127 18.64 -3.49 12.48
N ASP A 128 17.84 -4.11 13.35
CA ASP A 128 17.51 -3.46 14.64
C ASP A 128 17.36 -4.52 15.73
N GLY A 129 18.38 -5.37 15.82
CA GLY A 129 18.66 -6.12 17.02
C GLY A 129 19.62 -5.28 17.85
N VAL A 130 19.07 -4.43 18.71
CA VAL A 130 19.80 -3.71 19.76
C VAL A 130 20.65 -4.72 20.54
N ALA A 131 21.95 -4.73 20.27
CA ALA A 131 22.95 -5.33 21.14
C ALA A 131 23.58 -4.18 21.93
N GLU A 132 22.95 -3.83 23.05
CA GLU A 132 23.58 -3.04 24.11
C GLU A 132 24.62 -3.90 24.87
N PRO A 133 25.60 -3.27 25.54
CA PRO A 133 26.98 -3.73 25.63
C PRO A 133 27.26 -4.62 26.85
N GLY A 134 28.34 -5.39 26.80
CA GLY A 134 28.80 -6.22 27.91
C GLY A 134 30.33 -6.33 27.98
N GLU A 135 30.87 -5.59 28.94
CA GLU A 135 32.19 -5.64 29.63
C GLU A 135 33.50 -5.41 28.85
#